data_AF-A0A8C5K179-F1
#
_entry.id   AF-A0A8C5K179-F1
#
_cell.length_a   1.000
_cell.length_b   1.000
_cell.length_c   1.000
_cell.angle_alpha   90.00
_cell.angle_beta   90.00
_cell.angle_gamma   90.00
#
_symmetry.space_group_name_H-M   'P 1'
#
loop_
_entity.id
_entity.type
_entity.pdbx_description
1 polymer ?
#
loop_
_entity_poly.entity_id
_entity_poly.type
_entity_poly.pdbx_seq_one_letter_code
_entity_poly.pdbx_strand_id
1 'polypeptide(L)'
;VGKGLATAVSGGPAAIECWFVEDAGRGGLAQRSAALLLRHGPRGPPPRPDLDPELYLKVDDPAGALQAAFRRSPRGAPAPRCELSHFVPQPAATRWAQGLVPERNCPRALDGAWLV
;
A
#
# COMPACT_ATOMS: atom_id res chain seq x y z
N VAL A 1 -3.13 -22.10 40.09
CA VAL A 1 -2.44 -20.99 39.40
C VAL A 1 -2.87 -21.00 37.94
N GLY A 2 -3.81 -20.12 37.56
CA GLY A 2 -4.30 -20.02 36.19
C GLY A 2 -3.26 -19.32 35.32
N LYS A 3 -2.80 -19.97 34.24
CA LYS A 3 -1.98 -19.34 33.21
C LYS A 3 -2.85 -18.33 32.47
N GLY A 4 -2.64 -17.04 32.74
CA GLY A 4 -3.20 -15.98 31.93
C GLY A 4 -2.69 -16.12 30.50
N LEU A 5 -3.60 -16.43 29.57
CA LEU A 5 -3.34 -16.23 28.15
C LEU A 5 -3.03 -14.74 27.99
N ALA A 6 -1.77 -14.39 27.76
CA ALA A 6 -1.43 -13.07 27.30
C ALA A 6 -2.07 -12.93 25.92
N THR A 7 -3.24 -12.29 25.85
CA THR A 7 -3.77 -11.75 24.61
C THR A 7 -2.68 -10.86 24.04
N ALA A 8 -1.99 -11.33 23.01
CA ALA A 8 -1.09 -10.51 22.22
C ALA A 8 -1.95 -9.38 21.66
N VAL A 9 -1.94 -8.23 22.33
CA VAL A 9 -2.75 -7.10 21.91
C VAL A 9 -2.19 -6.68 20.56
N SER A 10 -2.98 -6.85 19.51
CA SER A 10 -2.67 -6.37 18.16
C SER A 10 -2.26 -4.90 18.24
N GLY A 11 -1.06 -4.59 17.78
CA GLY A 11 -0.48 -3.26 17.86
C GLY A 11 0.35 -2.97 16.63
N GLY A 12 -0.18 -3.30 15.45
CA GLY A 12 0.45 -3.03 14.16
C GLY A 12 0.84 -1.57 13.96
N PRO A 13 1.57 -1.24 12.90
CA PRO A 13 1.90 0.15 12.57
C PRO A 13 0.64 1.00 12.34
N ALA A 14 0.72 2.30 12.65
CA ALA A 14 -0.32 3.27 12.26
C ALA A 14 -0.10 3.78 10.82
N ALA A 15 1.17 3.87 10.42
CA ALA A 15 1.61 4.18 9.07
C ALA A 15 2.82 3.31 8.68
N ILE A 16 3.03 3.13 7.38
CA ILE A 16 4.17 2.42 6.80
C ILE A 16 4.99 3.44 6.01
N GLU A 17 6.28 3.54 6.31
CA GLU A 17 7.21 4.32 5.51
C GLU A 17 7.56 3.56 4.23
N CYS A 18 7.47 4.24 3.09
CA CYS A 18 7.64 3.66 1.76
C CYS A 18 8.61 4.51 0.94
N TRP A 19 9.22 3.88 -0.07
CA TRP A 19 9.89 4.58 -1.15
C TRP A 19 8.98 4.63 -2.36
N PHE A 20 8.65 5.82 -2.84
CA PHE A 20 8.04 5.98 -4.14
C PHE A 20 9.13 5.99 -5.20
N VAL A 21 9.03 5.08 -6.17
CA VAL A 21 10.06 4.83 -7.17
C VAL A 21 9.54 5.10 -8.58
N GLU A 22 10.35 5.78 -9.36
CA GLU A 22 10.02 6.17 -10.73
C GLU A 22 11.24 6.04 -11.64
N ASP A 23 10.99 5.70 -12.91
CA ASP A 23 12.01 5.76 -13.95
C ASP A 23 12.42 7.23 -14.17
N ALA A 24 13.69 7.54 -13.92
CA ALA A 24 14.27 8.86 -14.14
C ALA A 24 14.73 9.06 -15.60
N GLY A 25 14.52 8.06 -16.45
CA GLY A 25 15.05 7.96 -17.80
C GLY A 25 16.53 7.58 -17.81
N ARG A 26 17.04 7.17 -18.98
CA ARG A 26 18.44 6.76 -19.20
C ARG A 26 18.92 5.66 -18.23
N GLY A 27 18.01 4.76 -17.82
CA GLY A 27 18.31 3.67 -16.90
C GLY A 27 18.50 4.11 -15.44
N GLY A 28 18.13 5.34 -15.10
CA GLY A 28 18.15 5.85 -13.72
C GLY A 28 16.84 5.56 -13.00
N LEU A 29 16.93 5.36 -11.68
CA LEU A 29 15.78 5.24 -10.79
C LEU A 29 15.77 6.45 -9.84
N ALA A 30 14.68 7.20 -9.82
CA ALA A 30 14.43 8.22 -8.82
C ALA A 30 13.68 7.60 -7.64
N GLN A 31 14.01 8.02 -6.42
CA GLN A 31 13.32 7.59 -5.21
C GLN A 31 12.92 8.81 -4.38
N ARG A 32 11.71 8.76 -3.84
CA ARG A 32 11.10 9.83 -3.04
C ARG A 32 10.49 9.21 -1.78
N SER A 33 10.57 9.91 -0.65
CA SER A 33 9.94 9.44 0.58
C SER A 33 8.42 9.51 0.47
N ALA A 34 7.75 8.44 0.88
CA ALA A 34 6.31 8.29 0.88
C ALA A 34 5.84 7.58 2.15
N ALA A 35 4.55 7.65 2.46
CA ALA A 35 3.98 6.87 3.56
C ALA A 35 2.54 6.45 3.30
N LEU A 36 2.21 5.21 3.69
CA LEU A 36 0.85 4.69 3.72
C LEU A 36 0.29 4.83 5.13
N LEU A 37 -0.77 5.63 5.28
CA LEU A 37 -1.49 5.79 6.53
C LEU A 37 -2.60 4.73 6.64
N LEU A 38 -2.38 3.74 7.51
CA LEU A 38 -3.31 2.64 7.73
C LEU A 38 -4.43 2.98 8.73
N ARG A 39 -4.11 3.81 9.73
CA ARG A 39 -5.03 4.18 10.81
C ARG A 39 -4.76 5.60 11.27
N HIS A 40 -5.82 6.37 11.46
CA HIS A 40 -5.74 7.68 12.10
C HIS A 40 -6.88 7.88 13.08
N GLY A 41 -6.64 8.74 14.08
CA GLY A 41 -7.64 9.09 15.07
C GLY A 41 -8.71 10.04 14.52
N PRO A 42 -9.69 10.42 15.36
CA PRO A 42 -10.74 11.38 15.01
C PRO A 42 -10.19 12.77 14.66
N ARG A 43 -8.94 13.07 15.05
CA ARG A 43 -8.23 14.32 14.74
C ARG A 43 -7.66 14.37 13.32
N GLY A 44 -7.86 13.31 12.52
CA GLY A 44 -7.32 13.20 11.17
C GLY A 44 -5.87 12.66 11.13
N PRO A 45 -5.27 12.63 9.93
CA PRO A 45 -3.88 12.20 9.73
C PRO A 45 -2.90 13.13 10.46
N PRO A 46 -1.84 12.60 11.10
CA PRO A 46 -0.77 13.44 11.64
C PRO A 46 -0.06 14.22 10.53
N PRO A 47 0.36 15.48 10.76
CA PRO A 47 1.07 16.26 9.75
C PRO A 47 2.44 15.64 9.43
N ARG A 48 2.79 15.62 8.14
CA ARG A 48 4.07 15.11 7.61
C ARG A 48 4.70 16.13 6.66
N PRO A 49 5.32 17.20 7.18
CA PRO A 49 5.95 18.24 6.35
C PRO A 49 7.23 17.74 5.64
N ASP A 50 7.74 16.57 6.03
CA ASP A 50 8.85 15.87 5.42
C ASP A 50 8.48 15.16 4.11
N LEU A 51 7.18 14.92 3.88
CA LEU A 51 6.68 14.20 2.71
C LEU A 51 6.07 15.16 1.69
N ASP A 52 6.11 14.75 0.43
CA ASP A 52 5.17 15.31 -0.56
C ASP A 52 3.74 14.94 -0.12
N PRO A 53 2.81 15.91 -0.02
CA PRO A 53 1.40 15.64 0.29
C PRO A 53 0.73 14.60 -0.63
N GLU A 54 1.14 14.50 -1.89
CA GLU A 54 0.62 13.51 -2.84
C GLU A 54 1.14 12.09 -2.55
N LEU A 55 2.22 11.96 -1.78
CA LEU A 55 2.84 10.70 -1.38
C LEU A 55 2.56 10.32 0.08
N TYR A 56 1.67 11.07 0.75
CA TYR A 56 1.14 10.69 2.05
C TYR A 56 -0.28 10.13 1.92
N LEU A 57 -0.37 8.84 1.62
CA LEU A 57 -1.58 8.19 1.14
C LEU A 57 -2.40 7.63 2.30
N LYS A 58 -3.63 8.10 2.45
CA LYS A 58 -4.61 7.46 3.34
C LYS A 58 -5.14 6.20 2.67
N VAL A 59 -4.95 5.06 3.33
CA VAL A 59 -5.43 3.77 2.83
C VAL A 59 -6.92 3.61 3.14
N ASP A 60 -7.72 3.53 2.08
CA ASP A 60 -9.06 2.94 2.15
C ASP A 60 -8.98 1.50 1.62
N ASP A 61 -9.35 0.54 2.46
CA ASP A 61 -9.22 -0.89 2.19
C ASP A 61 -10.58 -1.59 2.41
N PRO A 62 -11.49 -1.52 1.43
CA PRO A 62 -12.84 -2.06 1.57
C PRO A 62 -12.87 -3.59 1.76
N ALA A 63 -11.91 -4.32 1.17
CA ALA A 63 -11.78 -5.77 1.33
C ALA A 63 -11.15 -6.16 2.68
N GLY A 64 -10.42 -5.23 3.32
CA GLY A 64 -9.88 -5.35 4.67
C GLY A 64 -8.62 -6.20 4.80
N ALA A 65 -8.11 -6.76 3.70
CA ALA A 65 -6.98 -7.69 3.72
C ALA A 65 -5.68 -7.01 4.16
N LEU A 66 -5.41 -5.81 3.63
CA LEU A 66 -4.20 -5.05 3.92
C LEU A 66 -4.18 -4.60 5.38
N GLN A 67 -5.30 -4.02 5.85
CA GLN A 67 -5.43 -3.60 7.24
C GLN A 67 -5.36 -4.80 8.21
N ALA A 68 -5.98 -5.93 7.87
CA ALA A 68 -5.95 -7.12 8.70
C ALA A 68 -4.52 -7.69 8.84
N ALA A 69 -3.74 -7.69 7.75
CA ALA A 69 -2.35 -8.16 7.77
C ALA A 69 -1.50 -7.35 8.77
N PHE A 70 -1.57 -6.02 8.71
CA PHE A 70 -0.78 -5.16 9.61
C PHE A 70 -1.29 -5.16 11.05
N ARG A 71 -2.61 -5.29 11.27
CA ARG A 71 -3.14 -5.45 12.64
C ARG A 71 -2.59 -6.70 13.33
N ARG A 72 -2.35 -7.77 12.58
CA ARG A 72 -1.78 -9.03 13.07
C ARG A 72 -0.26 -9.01 13.24
N SER A 73 0.42 -7.96 12.79
CA SER A 73 1.87 -7.86 12.94
C SER A 73 2.28 -7.94 14.41
N PRO A 74 3.33 -8.73 14.75
CA PRO A 74 3.83 -8.80 16.12
C PRO A 74 4.25 -7.43 16.63
N ARG A 75 3.96 -7.13 17.89
CA ARG A 75 4.45 -5.92 18.54
C ARG A 75 5.98 -5.94 18.57
N GLY A 76 6.59 -4.80 18.26
CA GLY A 76 8.05 -4.66 18.24
C GLY A 76 8.74 -5.33 17.05
N ALA A 77 7.98 -5.88 16.08
CA ALA A 77 8.56 -6.31 14.82
C ALA A 77 9.21 -5.11 14.09
N PRO A 78 10.31 -5.34 13.35
CA PRO A 78 10.87 -4.30 12.49
C PRO A 78 9.84 -3.75 11.51
N ALA A 79 9.97 -2.47 11.16
CA ALA A 79 9.14 -1.87 10.12
C ALA A 79 9.31 -2.65 8.80
N PRO A 80 8.21 -3.00 8.11
CA PRO A 80 8.31 -3.67 6.83
C PRO A 80 8.97 -2.75 5.81
N ARG A 81 9.69 -3.33 4.84
CA ARG A 81 10.11 -2.59 3.65
C ARG A 81 8.87 -2.37 2.77
N CYS A 82 8.75 -1.16 2.23
CA CYS A 82 7.66 -0.78 1.36
C CYS A 82 8.19 0.02 0.18
N GLU A 83 7.69 -0.30 -1.00
CA GLU A 83 7.95 0.39 -2.25
C GLU A 83 6.60 0.69 -2.88
N LEU A 84 6.47 1.89 -3.46
CA LEU A 84 5.30 2.34 -4.22
C LEU A 84 5.77 2.72 -5.62
N SER A 85 5.01 2.35 -6.63
CA SER A 85 5.31 2.69 -8.02
C SER A 85 4.05 2.93 -8.83
N HIS A 86 4.19 3.59 -9.97
CA HIS A 86 3.08 3.75 -10.90
C HIS A 86 2.66 2.40 -11.50
N PHE A 87 1.38 2.09 -11.40
CA PHE A 87 0.79 0.94 -12.05
C PHE A 87 -0.05 1.37 -13.26
N VAL A 88 0.11 0.66 -14.37
CA VAL A 88 -0.73 0.84 -15.57
C VAL A 88 -1.51 -0.44 -15.80
N PRO A 89 -2.84 -0.44 -15.61
CA PRO A 89 -3.67 -1.59 -15.90
C PRO A 89 -3.53 -2.00 -17.36
N GLN A 90 -3.10 -3.25 -17.58
CA GLN A 90 -2.92 -3.80 -18.92
C GLN A 90 -3.25 -5.30 -18.92
N PRO A 91 -3.71 -5.86 -20.05
CA PRO A 91 -3.92 -7.29 -20.19
C PRO A 91 -2.64 -8.08 -19.90
N ALA A 92 -2.80 -9.27 -19.33
CA ALA A 92 -1.67 -10.15 -19.11
C ALA A 92 -1.01 -10.56 -20.44
N ALA A 93 0.32 -10.52 -20.50
CA ALA A 93 1.08 -10.94 -21.68
C ALA A 93 1.02 -12.46 -21.93
N THR A 94 0.64 -13.24 -20.91
CA THR A 94 0.59 -14.70 -20.98
C THR A 94 -0.68 -15.19 -21.69
N ARG A 95 -0.53 -16.15 -22.60
CA ARG A 95 -1.65 -16.65 -23.42
C ARG A 95 -2.77 -17.28 -22.60
N TRP A 96 -2.44 -17.99 -21.52
CA TRP A 96 -3.44 -18.68 -20.71
C TRP A 96 -4.42 -17.72 -20.02
N ALA A 97 -3.99 -16.49 -19.75
CA ALA A 97 -4.79 -15.47 -19.08
C ALA A 97 -5.67 -14.67 -20.05
N GLN A 98 -5.57 -14.89 -21.37
CA GLN A 98 -6.35 -14.15 -22.36
C GLN A 98 -7.87 -14.33 -22.18
N GLY A 99 -8.30 -15.47 -21.64
CA GLY A 99 -9.72 -15.71 -21.34
C GLY A 99 -10.30 -14.82 -20.22
N LEU A 100 -9.46 -14.13 -19.44
CA LEU A 100 -9.90 -13.21 -18.38
C LEU A 100 -10.35 -11.84 -18.92
N VAL A 101 -9.93 -11.48 -20.14
CA VAL A 101 -10.28 -10.22 -20.81
C VAL A 101 -10.76 -10.54 -22.24
N PRO A 102 -11.97 -11.11 -22.40
CA PRO A 102 -12.48 -11.47 -23.71
C PRO A 102 -12.80 -10.24 -24.58
N GLU A 103 -13.12 -9.10 -23.97
CA GLU A 103 -13.36 -7.84 -24.66
C GLU A 103 -12.06 -7.22 -25.20
N ARG A 104 -12.12 -6.67 -26.42
CA ARG A 104 -10.99 -5.99 -27.07
C ARG A 104 -10.97 -4.48 -26.79
N ASN A 105 -11.38 -4.06 -25.60
CA ASN A 105 -11.38 -2.66 -25.18
C ASN A 105 -10.94 -2.52 -23.72
N CYS A 106 -10.47 -1.32 -23.35
CA CYS A 106 -10.11 -1.01 -21.98
C CYS A 106 -11.37 -0.66 -21.16
N PRO A 107 -11.61 -1.31 -20.01
CA PRO A 107 -12.73 -0.97 -19.15
C PRO A 107 -12.62 0.45 -18.61
N ARG A 108 -13.65 1.29 -18.81
CA ARG A 108 -13.72 2.67 -18.30
C ARG A 108 -13.66 2.76 -16.78
N ALA A 109 -14.04 1.69 -16.08
CA ALA A 109 -13.95 1.61 -14.62
C ALA A 109 -12.51 1.65 -14.09
N LEU A 110 -11.51 1.49 -14.97
CA LEU A 110 -10.09 1.54 -14.62
C LEU A 110 -9.44 2.90 -14.96
N ASP A 111 -10.23 3.90 -15.39
CA ASP A 111 -9.73 5.26 -15.61
C ASP A 111 -9.15 5.84 -14.30
N GLY A 112 -8.11 6.69 -14.43
CA GLY A 112 -7.41 7.30 -13.30
C GLY A 112 -6.00 6.77 -13.09
N ALA A 113 -5.31 7.33 -12.08
CA ALA A 113 -3.96 6.92 -11.72
C ALA A 113 -3.99 5.75 -10.72
N TRP A 114 -3.07 4.81 -10.89
CA TRP A 114 -2.94 3.63 -10.04
C TRP A 114 -1.52 3.53 -9.48
N LEU A 115 -1.43 2.98 -8.26
CA LEU A 115 -0.18 2.67 -7.58
C LEU A 115 -0.16 1.20 -7.20
N VAL A 116 1.03 0.62 -7.14
CA VAL A 116 1.31 -0.71 -6.55
C VAL A 116 2.43 -0.60 -5.54
#